data_AF-A0A3C1C0E6-F1
#
_entry.id   AF-A0A3C1C0E6-F1
#
_cell.length_a   1.000
_cell.length_b   1.000
_cell.length_c   1.000
_cell.angle_alpha   90.00
_cell.angle_beta   90.00
_cell.angle_gamma   90.00
#
_symmetry.space_group_name_H-M   'P 1'
#
loop_
_entity.id
_entity.type
_entity.pdbx_description
1 polymer ?
#
loop_
_entity_poly.entity_id
_entity_poly.type
_entity_poly.pdbx_seq_one_letter_code
_entity_poly.pdbx_strand_id
1 'polypeptide(L)'
;MFAQPEEIRALAKVVARHEGIYATHMRSEGGKLLEAIDEALDVARVSGVRLQISHLKTAGRANWGKLDAALDKIRAAQKAGVEVASDRYPYTASCTDLDVILPTWAAQGGRVAILARLRDPDERAKIRAEMAAARDDKYWESVWIGSTHHLANAPFAGKPIAVAAEAWKLPPLDAALRFMETDELFTGGIFFGMSEENMWRILAEPWVMIGSDASIRAPWGPLSHDHPHPRAYGTFGRFLRAALDGKPVSIGEAVRKMTSLPAEQFRLKDRGAIRAGAFADIVALDPKTFRDLATYEKPHQFCEGLSAVWVNGVATFRDGKDTGARGGRYLV
;
A
#
# COMPACT_ATOMS: atom_id res chain seq x y z
N MET A 1 14.75 -9.12 -12.60
CA MET A 1 13.41 -9.65 -12.25
C MET A 1 13.63 -10.95 -11.49
N PHE A 2 13.13 -11.07 -10.25
CA PHE A 2 13.83 -11.87 -9.22
C PHE A 2 13.42 -13.35 -9.11
N ALA A 3 12.21 -13.76 -9.51
CA ALA A 3 11.77 -15.15 -9.43
C ALA A 3 11.00 -15.55 -10.70
N GLN A 4 11.28 -16.76 -11.18
CA GLN A 4 10.54 -17.38 -12.30
C GLN A 4 9.18 -17.88 -11.81
N PRO A 5 8.14 -17.92 -12.67
CA PRO A 5 6.81 -18.40 -12.28
C PRO A 5 6.82 -19.78 -11.60
N GLU A 6 7.67 -20.69 -12.06
CA GLU A 6 7.76 -22.05 -11.48
C GLU A 6 8.27 -22.08 -10.05
N GLU A 7 9.17 -21.16 -9.69
CA GLU A 7 9.66 -21.04 -8.31
C GLU A 7 8.51 -20.64 -7.38
N ILE A 8 7.73 -19.64 -7.79
CA ILE A 8 6.57 -19.18 -7.02
C ILE A 8 5.50 -20.27 -6.93
N ARG A 9 5.21 -20.99 -8.02
CA ARG A 9 4.27 -22.12 -8.01
C ARG A 9 4.73 -23.24 -7.07
N ALA A 10 6.03 -23.57 -7.04
CA ALA A 10 6.57 -24.59 -6.16
C ALA A 10 6.40 -24.21 -4.68
N LEU A 11 6.71 -22.96 -4.31
CA LEU A 11 6.50 -22.45 -2.96
C LEU A 11 5.01 -22.42 -2.60
N ALA A 12 4.16 -21.94 -3.51
CA ALA A 12 2.72 -21.86 -3.30
C ALA A 12 2.09 -23.24 -3.05
N LYS A 13 2.58 -24.31 -3.68
CA LYS A 13 2.13 -25.68 -3.40
C LYS A 13 2.44 -26.13 -1.97
N VAL A 14 3.56 -25.70 -1.41
CA VAL A 14 3.89 -25.96 0.00
C VAL A 14 2.94 -25.18 0.91
N VAL A 15 2.73 -23.89 0.63
CA VAL A 15 1.81 -23.03 1.39
C VAL A 15 0.39 -23.59 1.41
N ALA A 16 -0.11 -24.08 0.27
CA ALA A 16 -1.44 -24.68 0.16
C ALA A 16 -1.63 -25.90 1.07
N ARG A 17 -0.59 -26.75 1.25
CA ARG A 17 -0.65 -27.92 2.15
C ARG A 17 -0.82 -27.56 3.62
N HIS A 18 -0.44 -26.34 4.00
CA HIS A 18 -0.58 -25.81 5.35
C HIS A 18 -1.76 -24.85 5.48
N GLU A 19 -2.69 -24.85 4.52
CA GLU A 19 -3.84 -23.92 4.47
C GLU A 19 -3.43 -22.43 4.55
N GLY A 20 -2.19 -22.13 4.15
CA GLY A 20 -1.64 -20.79 4.14
C GLY A 20 -2.13 -19.95 2.95
N ILE A 21 -1.62 -18.73 2.87
CA ILE A 21 -2.04 -17.74 1.87
C ILE A 21 -0.83 -17.29 1.07
N TYR A 22 -1.03 -17.16 -0.24
CA TYR A 22 -0.10 -16.47 -1.12
C TYR A 22 -0.56 -15.01 -1.27
N ALA A 23 0.07 -14.10 -0.54
CA ALA A 23 -0.10 -12.67 -0.72
C ALA A 23 0.94 -12.12 -1.70
N THR A 24 0.51 -11.28 -2.64
CA THR A 24 1.40 -10.81 -3.71
C THR A 24 1.21 -9.33 -4.04
N HIS A 25 2.32 -8.59 -4.01
CA HIS A 25 2.49 -7.38 -4.81
C HIS A 25 2.78 -7.84 -6.23
N MET A 26 1.79 -7.70 -7.12
CA MET A 26 1.88 -8.23 -8.48
C MET A 26 3.05 -7.60 -9.25
N ARG A 27 3.64 -8.39 -10.16
CA ARG A 27 4.82 -8.01 -10.95
C ARG A 27 4.68 -6.68 -11.70
N SER A 28 3.46 -6.31 -12.09
CA SER A 28 3.15 -5.00 -12.63
C SER A 28 1.75 -4.57 -12.19
N GLU A 29 1.63 -3.31 -11.82
CA GLU A 29 0.34 -2.67 -11.52
C GLU A 29 -0.06 -1.65 -12.60
N GLY A 30 0.73 -1.57 -13.68
CA GLY A 30 0.59 -0.58 -14.74
C GLY A 30 0.61 -1.23 -16.12
N GLY A 31 1.72 -1.04 -16.86
CA GLY A 31 1.84 -1.45 -18.27
C GLY A 31 1.47 -2.91 -18.53
N LYS A 32 1.84 -3.82 -17.62
CA LYS A 32 1.54 -5.26 -17.71
C LYS A 32 0.57 -5.76 -16.63
N LEU A 33 -0.39 -4.91 -16.21
CA LEU A 33 -1.31 -5.22 -15.12
C LEU A 33 -2.10 -6.51 -15.38
N LEU A 34 -2.64 -6.68 -16.60
CA LEU A 34 -3.51 -7.82 -16.91
C LEU A 34 -2.73 -9.14 -16.92
N GLU A 35 -1.51 -9.10 -17.43
CA GLU A 35 -0.58 -10.22 -17.44
C GLU A 35 -0.11 -10.59 -16.03
N ALA A 36 0.10 -9.59 -15.16
CA ALA A 36 0.47 -9.83 -13.77
C ALA A 36 -0.70 -10.42 -12.95
N ILE A 37 -1.94 -10.04 -13.25
CA ILE A 37 -3.15 -10.70 -12.72
C ILE A 37 -3.21 -12.15 -13.20
N ASP A 38 -3.00 -12.39 -14.50
CA ASP A 38 -2.99 -13.75 -15.05
C ASP A 38 -1.93 -14.63 -14.37
N GLU A 39 -0.72 -14.09 -14.14
CA GLU A 39 0.35 -14.77 -13.41
C GLU A 39 -0.08 -15.15 -11.99
N ALA A 40 -0.65 -14.21 -11.23
CA ALA A 40 -1.09 -14.47 -9.86
C ALA A 40 -2.22 -15.51 -9.79
N LEU A 41 -3.21 -15.41 -10.68
CA LEU A 41 -4.33 -16.35 -10.77
C LEU A 41 -3.88 -17.74 -11.22
N ASP A 42 -2.91 -17.83 -12.11
CA ASP A 42 -2.32 -19.09 -12.53
C ASP A 42 -1.58 -19.79 -11.38
N VAL A 43 -0.78 -19.06 -10.58
CA VAL A 43 -0.16 -19.62 -9.37
C VAL A 43 -1.22 -20.24 -8.46
N ALA A 44 -2.30 -19.51 -8.19
CA ALA A 44 -3.41 -19.97 -7.35
C ALA A 44 -4.11 -21.21 -7.92
N ARG A 45 -4.38 -21.21 -9.23
CA ARG A 45 -5.04 -22.33 -9.92
C ARG A 45 -4.18 -23.59 -9.93
N VAL A 46 -2.86 -23.45 -10.15
CA VAL A 46 -1.93 -24.59 -10.23
C VAL A 46 -1.60 -25.17 -8.85
N SER A 47 -1.50 -24.33 -7.82
CA SER A 47 -1.13 -24.80 -6.47
C SER A 47 -2.33 -25.13 -5.58
N GLY A 48 -3.51 -24.58 -5.88
CA GLY A 48 -4.67 -24.61 -4.99
C GLY A 48 -4.54 -23.67 -3.79
N VAL A 49 -3.55 -22.78 -3.76
CA VAL A 49 -3.37 -21.82 -2.67
C VAL A 49 -4.42 -20.73 -2.73
N ARG A 50 -4.87 -20.27 -1.56
CA ARG A 50 -5.66 -19.04 -1.44
C ARG A 50 -4.80 -17.83 -1.80
N LEU A 51 -5.29 -17.00 -2.72
CA LEU A 51 -4.59 -15.83 -3.24
C LEU A 51 -5.10 -14.55 -2.57
N GLN A 52 -4.16 -13.70 -2.17
CA GLN A 52 -4.39 -12.32 -1.76
C GLN A 52 -3.61 -11.39 -2.70
N ILE A 53 -4.31 -10.67 -3.58
CA ILE A 53 -3.70 -9.60 -4.37
C ILE A 53 -3.57 -8.37 -3.47
N SER A 54 -2.35 -7.96 -3.18
CA SER A 54 -2.12 -6.77 -2.36
C SER A 54 -2.48 -5.52 -3.16
N HIS A 55 -3.13 -4.56 -2.48
CA HIS A 55 -3.32 -3.17 -2.91
C HIS A 55 -3.69 -2.94 -4.39
N LEU A 56 -4.60 -3.75 -4.95
CA LEU A 56 -4.98 -3.77 -6.38
C LEU A 56 -5.25 -2.36 -6.91
N LYS A 57 -4.62 -2.01 -8.04
CA LYS A 57 -4.71 -0.68 -8.63
C LYS A 57 -4.44 -0.69 -10.13
N THR A 58 -4.84 0.39 -10.79
CA THR A 58 -4.42 0.75 -12.15
C THR A 58 -3.44 1.93 -12.05
N ALA A 59 -2.14 1.62 -11.95
CA ALA A 59 -1.11 2.62 -11.70
C ALA A 59 -0.76 3.41 -12.98
N GLY A 60 -0.86 4.74 -12.91
CA GLY A 60 -0.54 5.65 -14.01
C GLY A 60 -1.69 5.82 -15.00
N ARG A 61 -1.88 7.05 -15.52
CA ARG A 61 -3.02 7.45 -16.36
C ARG A 61 -3.22 6.55 -17.58
N ALA A 62 -2.13 6.12 -18.22
CA ALA A 62 -2.17 5.24 -19.37
C ALA A 62 -2.81 3.85 -19.09
N ASN A 63 -2.94 3.47 -17.82
CA ASN A 63 -3.45 2.17 -17.40
C ASN A 63 -4.85 2.25 -16.77
N TRP A 64 -5.42 3.43 -16.58
CA TRP A 64 -6.73 3.59 -15.94
C TRP A 64 -7.85 2.83 -16.66
N GLY A 65 -7.82 2.80 -18.00
CA GLY A 65 -8.79 2.08 -18.82
C GLY A 65 -8.72 0.55 -18.71
N LYS A 66 -7.74 -0.02 -18.00
CA LYS A 66 -7.60 -1.47 -17.82
C LYS A 66 -8.48 -2.04 -16.70
N LEU A 67 -9.17 -1.19 -15.93
CA LEU A 67 -9.87 -1.63 -14.72
C LEU A 67 -10.93 -2.70 -15.02
N ASP A 68 -11.77 -2.50 -16.04
CA ASP A 68 -12.87 -3.42 -16.35
C ASP A 68 -12.33 -4.83 -16.63
N ALA A 69 -11.33 -4.93 -17.52
CA ALA A 69 -10.67 -6.19 -17.84
C ALA A 69 -9.98 -6.83 -16.62
N ALA A 70 -9.40 -6.02 -15.72
CA ALA A 70 -8.78 -6.52 -14.50
C ALA A 70 -9.82 -7.14 -13.54
N LEU A 71 -10.93 -6.44 -13.30
CA LEU A 71 -12.01 -6.94 -12.45
C LEU A 71 -12.66 -8.19 -13.05
N ASP A 72 -12.90 -8.21 -14.36
CA ASP A 72 -13.52 -9.33 -15.04
C ASP A 72 -12.66 -10.60 -14.98
N LYS A 73 -11.34 -10.49 -15.09
CA LYS A 73 -10.42 -11.63 -14.89
C LYS A 73 -10.53 -12.22 -13.49
N ILE A 74 -10.54 -11.37 -12.45
CA ILE A 74 -10.61 -11.83 -11.05
C ILE A 74 -11.99 -12.46 -10.77
N ARG A 75 -13.08 -11.80 -11.18
CA ARG A 75 -14.45 -12.33 -11.04
C ARG A 75 -14.63 -13.66 -11.78
N ALA A 76 -14.08 -13.80 -12.99
CA ALA A 76 -14.13 -15.03 -13.75
C ALA A 76 -13.35 -16.16 -13.05
N ALA A 77 -12.19 -15.86 -12.45
CA ALA A 77 -11.45 -16.82 -11.66
C ALA A 77 -12.20 -17.27 -10.40
N GLN A 78 -12.84 -16.35 -9.68
CA GLN A 78 -13.71 -16.68 -8.54
C GLN A 78 -14.88 -17.57 -8.96
N LYS A 79 -15.55 -17.24 -10.07
CA LYS A 79 -16.63 -18.08 -10.63
C LYS A 79 -16.13 -19.49 -11.02
N ALA A 80 -14.87 -19.62 -11.40
CA ALA A 80 -14.21 -20.88 -11.69
C ALA A 80 -13.67 -21.60 -10.43
N GLY A 81 -13.95 -21.09 -9.22
CA GLY A 81 -13.58 -21.71 -7.96
C GLY A 81 -12.18 -21.35 -7.43
N VAL A 82 -11.49 -20.38 -8.03
CA VAL A 82 -10.21 -19.88 -7.49
C VAL A 82 -10.50 -19.00 -6.27
N GLU A 83 -9.94 -19.38 -5.12
CA GLU A 83 -10.02 -18.58 -3.89
C GLU A 83 -9.09 -17.36 -4.00
N VAL A 84 -9.62 -16.25 -4.52
CA VAL A 84 -8.89 -14.98 -4.66
C VAL A 84 -9.65 -13.85 -3.95
N ALA A 85 -8.91 -13.07 -3.16
CA ALA A 85 -9.35 -11.79 -2.63
C ALA A 85 -8.28 -10.73 -2.88
N SER A 86 -8.59 -9.49 -2.53
CA SER A 86 -7.65 -8.37 -2.63
C SER A 86 -7.84 -7.41 -1.47
N ASP A 87 -6.89 -6.51 -1.25
CA ASP A 87 -7.05 -5.36 -0.38
C ASP A 87 -6.81 -4.06 -1.14
N ARG A 88 -7.27 -2.94 -0.57
CA ARG A 88 -7.04 -1.60 -1.10
C ARG A 88 -7.11 -0.53 -0.01
N TYR A 89 -6.26 0.49 -0.12
CA TYR A 89 -6.34 1.73 0.65
C TYR A 89 -7.14 2.82 -0.11
N PRO A 90 -7.90 3.69 0.58
CA PRO A 90 -8.74 4.72 -0.04
C PRO A 90 -7.97 6.01 -0.37
N TYR A 91 -6.83 5.87 -1.05
CA TYR A 91 -6.02 6.99 -1.54
C TYR A 91 -5.61 6.80 -3.01
N THR A 92 -5.41 7.93 -3.69
CA THR A 92 -4.98 8.01 -5.11
C THR A 92 -3.46 8.15 -5.28
N ALA A 93 -2.70 8.18 -4.19
CA ALA A 93 -1.24 8.09 -4.20
C ALA A 93 -0.74 6.77 -3.62
N SER A 94 0.37 6.26 -4.16
CA SER A 94 1.12 5.13 -3.58
C SER A 94 2.34 5.63 -2.82
N CYS A 95 2.88 4.82 -1.92
CA CYS A 95 4.12 5.13 -1.20
C CYS A 95 5.02 3.90 -1.17
N THR A 96 6.31 4.10 -1.46
CA THR A 96 7.36 3.08 -1.38
C THR A 96 8.73 3.78 -1.43
N ASP A 97 9.83 3.06 -1.54
CA ASP A 97 11.15 3.65 -1.70
C ASP A 97 11.26 4.32 -3.08
N LEU A 98 11.94 5.47 -3.14
CA LEU A 98 12.00 6.31 -4.33
C LEU A 98 12.66 5.58 -5.51
N ASP A 99 13.57 4.66 -5.25
CA ASP A 99 14.32 3.87 -6.22
C ASP A 99 13.45 2.89 -7.05
N VAL A 100 12.17 2.71 -6.70
CA VAL A 100 11.18 1.98 -7.52
C VAL A 100 11.07 2.53 -8.95
N ILE A 101 11.48 3.79 -9.16
CA ILE A 101 11.44 4.45 -10.46
C ILE A 101 12.67 4.14 -11.33
N LEU A 102 13.68 3.45 -10.81
CA LEU A 102 14.85 3.07 -11.59
C LEU A 102 14.49 2.07 -12.70
N PRO A 103 15.22 2.07 -13.83
CA PRO A 103 15.12 1.01 -14.82
C PRO A 103 15.34 -0.37 -14.19
N THR A 104 14.66 -1.40 -14.70
CA THR A 104 14.70 -2.74 -14.09
C THR A 104 16.11 -3.33 -14.02
N TRP A 105 17.02 -2.99 -14.94
CA TRP A 105 18.41 -3.46 -14.87
C TRP A 105 19.21 -2.72 -13.78
N ALA A 106 18.91 -1.43 -13.57
CA ALA A 106 19.61 -0.60 -12.60
C ALA A 106 19.26 -0.96 -11.15
N ALA A 107 18.02 -1.40 -10.91
CA ALA A 107 17.50 -1.83 -9.61
C ALA A 107 17.92 -3.26 -9.17
N GLN A 108 18.89 -3.89 -9.83
CA GLN A 108 19.31 -5.28 -9.55
C GLN A 108 20.58 -5.39 -8.70
N GLY A 109 20.75 -6.51 -7.99
CA GLY A 109 21.98 -6.81 -7.25
C GLY A 109 22.04 -6.19 -5.84
N GLY A 110 20.91 -5.68 -5.34
CA GLY A 110 20.80 -5.08 -4.01
C GLY A 110 21.44 -3.70 -3.90
N ARG A 111 21.27 -3.08 -2.73
CA ARG A 111 21.63 -1.67 -2.46
C ARG A 111 23.06 -1.29 -2.86
N VAL A 112 24.05 -2.13 -2.52
CA VAL A 112 25.47 -1.86 -2.84
C VAL A 112 25.69 -1.74 -4.35
N ALA A 113 25.13 -2.68 -5.13
CA ALA A 113 25.25 -2.66 -6.58
C ALA A 113 24.53 -1.45 -7.18
N ILE A 114 23.30 -1.16 -6.74
CA ILE A 114 22.51 -0.01 -7.22
C ILE A 114 23.27 1.31 -6.98
N LEU A 115 23.83 1.51 -5.78
CA LEU A 115 24.60 2.70 -5.45
C LEU A 115 25.90 2.80 -6.27
N ALA A 116 26.57 1.69 -6.57
CA ALA A 116 27.72 1.68 -7.46
C ALA A 116 27.33 2.19 -8.86
N ARG A 117 26.17 1.76 -9.40
CA ARG A 117 25.66 2.24 -10.70
C ARG A 117 25.32 3.72 -10.72
N LEU A 118 24.72 4.21 -9.63
CA LEU A 118 24.36 5.63 -9.51
C LEU A 118 25.59 6.55 -9.43
N ARG A 119 26.73 6.02 -8.95
CA ARG A 119 28.01 6.73 -8.81
C ARG A 119 28.90 6.62 -10.04
N ASP A 120 28.71 5.57 -10.85
CA ASP A 120 29.39 5.42 -12.14
C ASP A 120 28.83 6.42 -13.17
N PRO A 121 29.66 7.29 -13.79
CA PRO A 121 29.17 8.32 -14.70
C PRO A 121 28.44 7.79 -15.94
N ASP A 122 28.92 6.69 -16.53
CA ASP A 122 28.37 6.12 -17.76
C ASP A 122 27.04 5.41 -17.48
N GLU A 123 27.00 4.61 -16.41
CA GLU A 123 25.77 3.97 -15.98
C GLU A 123 24.73 4.99 -15.50
N ARG A 124 25.14 6.03 -14.78
CA ARG A 124 24.23 7.12 -14.38
C ARG A 124 23.66 7.86 -15.59
N ALA A 125 24.47 8.16 -16.61
CA ALA A 125 23.98 8.78 -17.84
C ALA A 125 22.96 7.90 -18.56
N LYS A 126 23.21 6.57 -18.60
CA LYS A 126 22.27 5.60 -19.16
C LYS A 126 20.96 5.53 -18.38
N ILE A 127 21.04 5.44 -17.04
CA ILE A 127 19.87 5.46 -16.14
C ILE A 127 19.04 6.72 -16.40
N ARG A 128 19.71 7.88 -16.42
CA ARG A 128 19.08 9.17 -16.66
C ARG A 128 18.35 9.22 -18.00
N ALA A 129 19.00 8.75 -19.07
CA ALA A 129 18.43 8.72 -20.42
C ALA A 129 17.17 7.83 -20.48
N GLU A 130 17.22 6.62 -19.93
CA GLU A 130 16.07 5.71 -19.90
C GLU A 130 14.92 6.27 -19.04
N MET A 131 15.23 6.89 -17.90
CA MET A 131 14.22 7.53 -17.04
C MET A 131 13.54 8.72 -17.73
N ALA A 132 14.30 9.52 -18.48
CA ALA A 132 13.76 10.65 -19.25
C ALA A 132 12.91 10.19 -20.43
N ALA A 133 13.27 9.07 -21.09
CA ALA A 133 12.46 8.51 -22.17
C ALA A 133 11.13 7.93 -21.68
N ALA A 134 11.08 7.42 -20.44
CA ALA A 134 9.89 6.78 -19.87
C ALA A 134 8.90 7.76 -19.21
N ARG A 135 9.30 9.00 -18.95
CA ARG A 135 8.56 9.96 -18.11
C ARG A 135 8.64 11.37 -18.67
N ASP A 136 7.50 12.03 -18.77
CA ASP A 136 7.40 13.45 -19.12
C ASP A 136 7.50 14.34 -17.89
N ASP A 137 7.49 15.66 -18.10
CA ASP A 137 7.53 16.65 -17.02
C ASP A 137 6.31 16.52 -16.08
N LYS A 138 5.14 16.16 -16.63
CA LYS A 138 3.91 15.95 -15.86
C LYS A 138 4.02 14.80 -14.86
N TYR A 139 4.82 13.79 -15.15
CA TYR A 139 5.11 12.74 -14.18
C TYR A 139 5.79 13.33 -12.94
N TRP A 140 6.76 14.21 -13.10
CA TRP A 140 7.53 14.76 -11.97
C TRP A 140 6.72 15.70 -11.08
N GLU A 141 5.68 16.35 -11.61
CA GLU A 141 4.69 17.10 -10.82
C GLU A 141 3.93 16.20 -9.82
N SER A 142 3.88 14.88 -10.09
CA SER A 142 3.18 13.89 -9.27
C SER A 142 4.05 13.17 -8.23
N VAL A 143 5.33 13.57 -8.10
CA VAL A 143 6.28 12.91 -7.19
C VAL A 143 6.55 13.79 -5.98
N TRP A 144 6.32 13.23 -4.80
CA TRP A 144 6.65 13.86 -3.53
C TRP A 144 7.71 13.02 -2.81
N ILE A 145 8.59 13.72 -2.09
CA ILE A 145 9.51 13.11 -1.14
C ILE A 145 8.74 12.89 0.16
N GLY A 146 8.56 11.63 0.54
CA GLY A 146 8.00 11.23 1.83
C GLY A 146 9.07 11.35 2.90
N SER A 147 9.66 10.22 3.28
CA SER A 147 10.75 10.12 4.24
C SER A 147 12.11 10.46 3.62
N THR A 148 13.05 10.93 4.44
CA THR A 148 14.45 11.15 4.06
C THR A 148 15.39 10.57 5.11
N HIS A 149 16.59 10.16 4.71
CA HIS A 149 17.57 9.56 5.62
C HIS A 149 18.73 10.48 5.98
N HIS A 150 19.30 11.17 4.99
CA HIS A 150 20.42 12.08 5.20
C HIS A 150 19.94 13.42 5.76
N LEU A 151 20.64 13.98 6.75
CA LEU A 151 20.25 15.22 7.43
C LEU A 151 20.08 16.42 6.47
N ALA A 152 20.91 16.50 5.42
CA ALA A 152 20.81 17.55 4.41
C ALA A 152 19.51 17.48 3.58
N ASN A 153 18.83 16.33 3.57
CA ASN A 153 17.59 16.10 2.83
C ASN A 153 16.34 16.32 3.68
N ALA A 154 16.47 16.35 5.02
CA ALA A 154 15.36 16.56 5.96
C ALA A 154 14.45 17.76 5.63
N PRO A 155 14.96 18.92 5.14
CA PRO A 155 14.10 20.04 4.76
C PRO A 155 13.13 19.76 3.59
N PHE A 156 13.31 18.66 2.86
CA PHE A 156 12.49 18.27 1.70
C PHE A 156 11.51 17.14 2.00
N ALA A 157 11.56 16.53 3.20
CA ALA A 157 10.59 15.53 3.62
C ALA A 157 9.17 16.12 3.59
N GLY A 158 8.23 15.35 3.06
CA GLY A 158 6.84 15.75 2.89
C GLY A 158 6.57 16.81 1.82
N LYS A 159 7.48 17.03 0.88
CA LYS A 159 7.34 18.07 -0.16
C LYS A 159 7.35 17.50 -1.58
N PRO A 160 6.73 18.19 -2.57
CA PRO A 160 6.94 17.88 -3.96
C PRO A 160 8.43 17.91 -4.32
N ILE A 161 8.89 16.97 -5.17
CA ILE A 161 10.29 16.91 -5.60
C ILE A 161 10.74 18.21 -6.30
N ALA A 162 9.80 18.94 -6.91
CA ALA A 162 10.03 20.25 -7.52
C ALA A 162 10.65 21.27 -6.56
N VAL A 163 10.32 21.21 -5.26
CA VAL A 163 10.90 22.11 -4.25
C VAL A 163 12.39 21.87 -4.08
N ALA A 164 12.82 20.60 -4.05
CA ALA A 164 14.23 20.25 -3.98
C ALA A 164 14.96 20.55 -5.30
N ALA A 165 14.30 20.27 -6.43
CA ALA A 165 14.81 20.57 -7.77
C ALA A 165 15.14 22.07 -7.93
N GLU A 166 14.22 22.95 -7.54
CA GLU A 166 14.41 24.40 -7.55
C GLU A 166 15.55 24.83 -6.62
N ALA A 167 15.54 24.37 -5.37
CA ALA A 167 16.57 24.70 -4.38
C ALA A 167 17.98 24.29 -4.83
N TRP A 168 18.09 23.17 -5.55
CA TRP A 168 19.36 22.65 -6.07
C TRP A 168 19.69 23.12 -7.48
N LYS A 169 18.79 23.86 -8.15
CA LYS A 169 18.92 24.25 -9.57
C LYS A 169 19.17 23.04 -10.47
N LEU A 170 18.45 21.95 -10.22
CA LEU A 170 18.51 20.70 -10.97
C LEU A 170 17.15 20.38 -11.59
N PRO A 171 17.09 19.68 -12.73
CA PRO A 171 15.86 19.04 -13.18
C PRO A 171 15.32 18.06 -12.13
N PRO A 172 13.99 17.85 -12.02
CA PRO A 172 13.40 16.92 -11.04
C PRO A 172 13.96 15.50 -11.10
N LEU A 173 14.25 15.00 -12.30
CA LEU A 173 14.89 13.69 -12.48
C LEU A 173 16.27 13.66 -11.81
N ASP A 174 17.09 14.68 -12.05
CA ASP A 174 18.44 14.76 -11.48
C ASP A 174 18.39 14.96 -9.95
N ALA A 175 17.38 15.66 -9.44
CA ALA A 175 17.09 15.73 -8.00
C ALA A 175 16.73 14.34 -7.42
N ALA A 176 15.93 13.54 -8.13
CA ALA A 176 15.58 12.18 -7.70
C ALA A 176 16.82 11.28 -7.60
N LEU A 177 17.69 11.30 -8.60
CA LEU A 177 18.97 10.56 -8.58
C LEU A 177 19.86 11.02 -7.42
N ARG A 178 19.89 12.33 -7.13
CA ARG A 178 20.62 12.87 -5.98
C ARG A 178 20.06 12.37 -4.65
N PHE A 179 18.74 12.32 -4.47
CA PHE A 179 18.12 11.74 -3.27
C PHE A 179 18.51 10.27 -3.11
N MET A 180 18.31 9.45 -4.14
CA MET A 180 18.66 8.02 -4.12
C MET A 180 20.11 7.78 -3.72
N GLU A 181 21.05 8.58 -4.23
CA GLU A 181 22.46 8.45 -3.89
C GLU A 181 22.78 8.92 -2.46
N THR A 182 22.28 10.10 -2.06
CA THR A 182 22.63 10.74 -0.78
C THR A 182 21.94 10.10 0.43
N ASP A 183 20.73 9.60 0.26
CA ASP A 183 20.00 8.84 1.29
C ASP A 183 20.31 7.33 1.25
N GLU A 184 21.25 6.89 0.41
CA GLU A 184 21.56 5.47 0.23
C GLU A 184 20.33 4.58 -0.10
N LEU A 185 19.42 5.11 -0.93
CA LEU A 185 18.14 4.52 -1.33
C LEU A 185 17.04 4.48 -0.23
N PHE A 186 17.25 5.12 0.93
CA PHE A 186 16.25 5.18 2.00
C PHE A 186 15.28 6.38 1.89
N THR A 187 15.26 7.09 0.76
CA THR A 187 14.24 8.11 0.49
C THR A 187 12.91 7.44 0.18
N GLY A 188 11.86 7.81 0.90
CA GLY A 188 10.49 7.41 0.57
C GLY A 188 9.93 8.30 -0.54
N GLY A 189 9.27 7.71 -1.53
CA GLY A 189 8.54 8.40 -2.59
C GLY A 189 7.03 8.24 -2.42
N ILE A 190 6.28 9.33 -2.59
CA ILE A 190 4.82 9.33 -2.73
C ILE A 190 4.47 9.69 -4.17
N PHE A 191 3.68 8.84 -4.83
CA PHE A 191 3.43 8.92 -6.27
C PHE A 191 1.93 9.10 -6.57
N PHE A 192 1.55 10.27 -7.07
CA PHE A 192 0.16 10.64 -7.38
C PHE A 192 -0.23 10.21 -8.80
N GLY A 193 -0.59 8.94 -8.96
CA GLY A 193 -0.79 8.34 -10.29
C GLY A 193 -2.12 7.61 -10.51
N MET A 194 -3.04 7.59 -9.54
CA MET A 194 -4.24 6.75 -9.61
C MET A 194 -5.52 7.56 -9.78
N SER A 195 -6.52 6.96 -10.42
CA SER A 195 -7.86 7.54 -10.58
C SER A 195 -8.70 7.32 -9.32
N GLU A 196 -9.35 8.37 -8.85
CA GLU A 196 -10.31 8.29 -7.74
C GLU A 196 -11.53 7.43 -8.10
N GLU A 197 -12.03 7.55 -9.33
CA GLU A 197 -13.12 6.71 -9.83
C GLU A 197 -12.73 5.23 -9.76
N ASN A 198 -11.56 4.87 -10.30
CA ASN A 198 -11.09 3.49 -10.28
C ASN A 198 -10.90 2.98 -8.84
N MET A 199 -10.37 3.81 -7.95
CA MET A 199 -10.21 3.48 -6.53
C MET A 199 -11.56 3.12 -5.89
N TRP A 200 -12.59 3.94 -6.08
CA TRP A 200 -13.92 3.66 -5.52
C TRP A 200 -14.59 2.43 -6.15
N ARG A 201 -14.40 2.21 -7.45
CA ARG A 201 -14.89 1.01 -8.14
C ARG A 201 -14.22 -0.27 -7.64
N ILE A 202 -12.91 -0.24 -7.37
CA ILE A 202 -12.19 -1.37 -6.75
C ILE A 202 -12.71 -1.60 -5.33
N LEU A 203 -12.84 -0.56 -4.52
CA LEU A 203 -13.33 -0.66 -3.14
C LEU A 203 -14.80 -1.13 -3.05
N ALA A 204 -15.59 -0.97 -4.11
CA ALA A 204 -16.95 -1.48 -4.21
C ALA A 204 -17.01 -3.01 -4.38
N GLU A 205 -15.98 -3.65 -4.91
CA GLU A 205 -15.98 -5.10 -5.16
C GLU A 205 -16.09 -5.89 -3.85
N PRO A 206 -17.01 -6.85 -3.71
CA PRO A 206 -17.29 -7.51 -2.42
C PRO A 206 -16.10 -8.31 -1.85
N TRP A 207 -15.14 -8.68 -2.68
CA TRP A 207 -13.93 -9.43 -2.31
C TRP A 207 -12.70 -8.55 -2.04
N VAL A 208 -12.87 -7.22 -2.08
CA VAL A 208 -11.80 -6.26 -1.74
C VAL A 208 -11.96 -5.80 -0.28
N MET A 209 -10.93 -6.10 0.52
CA MET A 209 -10.78 -5.67 1.92
C MET A 209 -10.13 -4.29 2.02
N ILE A 210 -10.16 -3.72 3.22
CA ILE A 210 -9.42 -2.51 3.53
C ILE A 210 -8.05 -2.87 4.12
N GLY A 211 -7.00 -2.45 3.42
CA GLY A 211 -5.61 -2.59 3.86
C GLY A 211 -4.92 -1.23 3.78
N SER A 212 -4.21 -0.82 4.84
CA SER A 212 -3.57 0.51 4.88
C SER A 212 -2.35 0.63 3.99
N ASP A 213 -1.66 -0.49 3.72
CA ASP A 213 -0.38 -0.54 3.00
C ASP A 213 0.69 0.37 3.65
N ALA A 214 0.52 0.71 4.92
CA ALA A 214 1.37 1.66 5.59
C ALA A 214 2.53 0.98 6.33
N SER A 215 3.74 1.44 6.05
CA SER A 215 4.85 1.32 6.99
C SER A 215 4.59 2.27 8.18
N ILE A 216 3.85 1.80 9.19
CA ILE A 216 3.41 2.65 10.29
C ILE A 216 4.61 3.25 11.02
N ARG A 217 4.47 4.52 11.40
CA ARG A 217 5.45 5.28 12.18
C ARG A 217 4.74 5.74 13.43
N ALA A 218 5.35 5.58 14.59
CA ALA A 218 4.80 6.16 15.80
C ALA A 218 4.97 7.68 15.74
N PRO A 219 3.98 8.49 16.16
CA PRO A 219 4.16 9.95 16.27
C PRO A 219 5.01 10.34 17.49
N TRP A 220 5.66 9.37 18.13
CA TRP A 220 6.58 9.52 19.25
C TRP A 220 7.83 8.65 19.02
N GLY A 221 8.91 8.97 19.73
CA GLY A 221 10.16 8.21 19.65
C GLY A 221 10.94 8.44 18.34
N PRO A 222 11.89 7.56 18.00
CA PRO A 222 12.82 7.78 16.87
C PRO A 222 12.15 7.99 15.51
N LEU A 223 10.90 7.53 15.34
CA LEU A 223 10.15 7.60 14.10
C LEU A 223 9.19 8.81 14.01
N SER A 224 9.12 9.66 15.06
CA SER A 224 8.17 10.78 15.10
C SER A 224 8.48 11.92 14.13
N HIS A 225 9.72 11.94 13.62
CA HIS A 225 10.18 12.93 12.66
C HIS A 225 10.14 12.40 11.21
N ASP A 226 9.71 11.15 11.03
CA ASP A 226 9.52 10.59 9.70
C ASP A 226 8.28 11.21 9.03
N HIS A 227 8.13 11.04 7.72
CA HIS A 227 7.02 11.62 6.97
C HIS A 227 6.30 10.55 6.14
N PRO A 228 5.47 9.70 6.78
CA PRO A 228 4.77 8.62 6.09
C PRO A 228 3.61 9.15 5.23
N HIS A 229 3.11 8.31 4.31
CA HIS A 229 1.85 8.60 3.63
C HIS A 229 0.69 8.64 4.64
N PRO A 230 -0.31 9.54 4.51
CA PRO A 230 -1.46 9.66 5.42
C PRO A 230 -2.30 8.38 5.60
N ARG A 231 -2.13 7.39 4.72
CA ARG A 231 -2.77 6.08 4.81
C ARG A 231 -2.38 5.31 6.07
N ALA A 232 -1.27 5.68 6.71
CA ALA A 232 -0.83 5.16 8.00
C ALA A 232 -1.80 5.47 9.14
N TYR A 233 -2.53 6.57 9.04
CA TYR A 233 -3.39 7.06 10.12
C TYR A 233 -4.86 7.19 9.73
N GLY A 234 -5.14 7.35 8.42
CA GLY A 234 -6.48 7.68 7.95
C GLY A 234 -7.21 6.57 7.20
N THR A 235 -6.58 5.45 6.83
CA THR A 235 -7.19 4.45 5.93
C THR A 235 -8.60 4.01 6.34
N PHE A 236 -8.76 3.53 7.57
CA PHE A 236 -10.04 3.01 8.05
C PHE A 236 -11.04 4.15 8.31
N GLY A 237 -10.56 5.29 8.83
CA GLY A 237 -11.36 6.50 9.03
C GLY A 237 -11.97 7.02 7.74
N ARG A 238 -11.16 7.17 6.70
CA ARG A 238 -11.53 7.67 5.39
C ARG A 238 -12.55 6.78 4.70
N PHE A 239 -12.33 5.47 4.71
CA PHE A 239 -13.27 4.52 4.07
C PHE A 239 -14.60 4.44 4.83
N LEU A 240 -14.58 4.36 6.16
CA LEU A 240 -15.80 4.29 6.95
C LEU A 240 -16.61 5.60 6.86
N ARG A 241 -15.95 6.76 6.87
CA ARG A 241 -16.60 8.07 6.64
C ARG A 241 -17.29 8.10 5.28
N ALA A 242 -16.60 7.70 4.21
CA ALA A 242 -17.21 7.61 2.89
C ALA A 242 -18.46 6.72 2.90
N ALA A 243 -18.41 5.54 3.55
CA ALA A 243 -19.54 4.62 3.62
C ALA A 243 -20.72 5.19 4.43
N LEU A 244 -20.43 5.95 5.50
CA LEU A 244 -21.43 6.72 6.25
C LEU A 244 -22.05 7.84 5.40
N ASP A 245 -21.32 8.38 4.43
CA ASP A 245 -21.80 9.33 3.40
C ASP A 245 -22.45 8.64 2.19
N GLY A 246 -22.59 7.31 2.23
CA GLY A 246 -23.31 6.52 1.23
C GLY A 246 -22.47 6.02 0.04
N LYS A 247 -21.14 6.03 0.13
CA LYS A 247 -20.25 5.54 -0.96
C LYS A 247 -18.99 4.83 -0.43
N PRO A 248 -18.39 3.88 -1.16
CA PRO A 248 -18.94 3.19 -2.31
C PRO A 248 -19.92 2.06 -1.91
N VAL A 249 -20.04 1.75 -0.62
CA VAL A 249 -20.83 0.62 -0.10
C VAL A 249 -21.64 1.04 1.14
N SER A 250 -22.59 0.20 1.56
CA SER A 250 -23.31 0.39 2.81
C SER A 250 -22.37 0.29 4.03
N ILE A 251 -22.78 0.88 5.16
CA ILE A 251 -22.01 0.82 6.42
C ILE A 251 -21.77 -0.64 6.86
N GLY A 252 -22.78 -1.51 6.72
CA GLY A 252 -22.64 -2.93 7.06
C GLY A 252 -21.58 -3.64 6.23
N GLU A 253 -21.56 -3.38 4.92
CA GLU A 253 -20.52 -3.91 4.03
C GLU A 253 -19.15 -3.28 4.33
N ALA A 254 -19.09 -2.00 4.65
CA ALA A 254 -17.85 -1.35 5.04
C ALA A 254 -17.25 -2.00 6.31
N VAL A 255 -18.07 -2.24 7.34
CA VAL A 255 -17.65 -2.98 8.55
C VAL A 255 -17.17 -4.37 8.16
N ARG A 256 -17.94 -5.12 7.36
CA ARG A 256 -17.57 -6.47 6.88
C ARG A 256 -16.18 -6.49 6.22
N LYS A 257 -15.90 -5.52 5.35
CA LYS A 257 -14.61 -5.35 4.63
C LYS A 257 -13.42 -5.02 5.53
N MET A 258 -13.68 -4.56 6.75
CA MET A 258 -12.67 -4.22 7.76
C MET A 258 -12.58 -5.27 8.88
N THR A 259 -13.51 -6.24 8.96
CA THR A 259 -13.59 -7.20 10.06
C THR A 259 -13.73 -8.66 9.58
N SER A 260 -14.92 -9.10 9.19
CA SER A 260 -15.17 -10.52 8.92
C SER A 260 -14.59 -10.98 7.58
N LEU A 261 -14.53 -10.12 6.56
CA LEU A 261 -13.88 -10.45 5.29
C LEU A 261 -12.37 -10.74 5.47
N PRO A 262 -11.57 -9.89 6.16
CA PRO A 262 -10.19 -10.25 6.48
C PRO A 262 -10.07 -11.43 7.44
N ALA A 263 -10.94 -11.56 8.44
CA ALA A 263 -10.91 -12.74 9.29
C ALA A 263 -11.14 -14.04 8.50
N GLU A 264 -12.05 -14.04 7.54
CA GLU A 264 -12.31 -15.18 6.65
C GLU A 264 -11.13 -15.43 5.71
N GLN A 265 -10.66 -14.40 5.01
CA GLN A 265 -9.57 -14.51 4.04
C GLN A 265 -8.29 -15.04 4.70
N PHE A 266 -7.96 -14.51 5.88
CA PHE A 266 -6.78 -14.88 6.67
C PHE A 266 -7.02 -16.02 7.67
N ARG A 267 -8.20 -16.68 7.63
CA ARG A 267 -8.56 -17.83 8.48
C ARG A 267 -8.41 -17.57 9.99
N LEU A 268 -8.67 -16.34 10.42
CA LEU A 268 -8.59 -15.92 11.80
C LEU A 268 -9.84 -16.38 12.57
N LYS A 269 -9.76 -17.58 13.15
CA LYS A 269 -10.86 -18.19 13.91
C LYS A 269 -11.27 -17.30 15.08
N ASP A 270 -12.58 -17.25 15.32
CA ASP A 270 -13.21 -16.52 16.42
C ASP A 270 -12.92 -15.01 16.47
N ARG A 271 -12.55 -14.40 15.33
CA ARG A 271 -12.34 -12.95 15.16
C ARG A 271 -13.19 -12.38 14.01
N GLY A 272 -13.27 -11.05 13.94
CA GLY A 272 -13.94 -10.34 12.85
C GLY A 272 -15.47 -10.22 12.99
N ALA A 273 -16.07 -10.79 14.04
CA ALA A 273 -17.51 -10.71 14.30
C ALA A 273 -17.81 -10.55 15.80
N ILE A 274 -18.83 -9.76 16.13
CA ILE A 274 -19.34 -9.62 17.50
C ILE A 274 -20.34 -10.74 17.77
N ARG A 275 -19.92 -11.77 18.50
CA ARG A 275 -20.77 -12.89 18.94
C ARG A 275 -20.24 -13.51 20.23
N ALA A 276 -21.10 -14.22 20.95
CA ALA A 276 -20.68 -14.99 22.12
C ALA A 276 -19.58 -16.00 21.75
N GLY A 277 -18.57 -16.12 22.62
CA GLY A 277 -17.42 -17.01 22.44
C GLY A 277 -16.31 -16.48 21.51
N ALA A 278 -16.51 -15.38 20.79
CA ALA A 278 -15.46 -14.74 20.00
C ALA A 278 -14.47 -13.95 20.86
N PHE A 279 -13.28 -13.66 20.32
CA PHE A 279 -12.35 -12.73 20.97
C PHE A 279 -12.96 -11.32 21.04
N ALA A 280 -12.76 -10.65 22.17
CA ALA A 280 -13.23 -9.28 22.39
C ALA A 280 -12.30 -8.24 21.73
N ASP A 281 -12.20 -8.32 20.40
CA ASP A 281 -11.60 -7.27 19.57
C ASP A 281 -12.69 -6.32 19.10
N ILE A 282 -12.81 -5.18 19.77
CA ILE A 282 -13.97 -4.29 19.64
C ILE A 282 -13.49 -2.86 19.43
N VAL A 283 -14.17 -2.14 18.55
CA VAL A 283 -14.00 -0.70 18.35
C VAL A 283 -15.31 -0.01 18.70
N ALA A 284 -15.23 1.01 19.54
CA ALA A 284 -16.32 1.95 19.79
C ALA A 284 -15.95 3.32 19.20
N LEU A 285 -16.84 3.88 18.38
CA LEU A 285 -16.69 5.16 17.72
C LEU A 285 -18.02 5.89 17.63
N ASP A 286 -17.98 7.21 17.51
CA ASP A 286 -19.15 8.04 17.21
C ASP A 286 -19.27 8.23 15.69
N PRO A 287 -20.30 7.66 15.04
CA PRO A 287 -20.45 7.74 13.58
C PRO A 287 -20.69 9.18 13.06
N LYS A 288 -21.06 10.13 13.92
CA LYS A 288 -21.24 11.53 13.52
C LYS A 288 -19.92 12.28 13.40
N THR A 289 -18.94 11.92 14.23
CA THR A 289 -17.65 12.63 14.30
C THR A 289 -16.52 11.86 13.65
N PHE A 290 -16.60 10.53 13.58
CA PHE A 290 -15.51 9.69 13.07
C PHE A 290 -15.07 10.05 11.65
N ARG A 291 -13.81 10.50 11.50
CA ARG A 291 -13.16 10.86 10.23
C ARG A 291 -11.64 10.85 10.35
N ASP A 292 -10.96 10.67 9.22
CA ASP A 292 -9.51 10.87 9.13
C ASP A 292 -9.13 12.35 9.15
N LEU A 293 -7.99 12.66 9.79
CA LEU A 293 -7.42 14.01 9.82
C LEU A 293 -6.07 14.10 9.10
N ALA A 294 -5.42 12.96 8.86
CA ALA A 294 -4.10 12.89 8.24
C ALA A 294 -4.11 13.38 6.79
N THR A 295 -3.25 14.36 6.50
CA THR A 295 -3.03 14.88 5.14
C THR A 295 -1.62 14.52 4.66
N TYR A 296 -1.32 14.79 3.39
CA TYR A 296 0.04 14.57 2.88
C TYR A 296 1.06 15.49 3.54
N GLU A 297 0.67 16.71 3.94
CA GLU A 297 1.53 17.68 4.62
C GLU A 297 1.66 17.41 6.11
N LYS A 298 0.63 16.81 6.73
CA LYS A 298 0.57 16.51 8.16
C LYS A 298 0.07 15.08 8.37
N PRO A 299 0.91 14.05 8.11
CA PRO A 299 0.45 12.66 8.12
C PRO A 299 0.24 12.09 9.53
N HIS A 300 0.95 12.62 10.54
CA HIS A 300 0.90 12.18 11.93
C HIS A 300 -0.34 12.71 12.68
N GLN A 301 -1.53 12.34 12.23
CA GLN A 301 -2.79 12.75 12.86
C GLN A 301 -3.75 11.57 13.02
N PHE A 302 -4.07 11.23 14.27
CA PHE A 302 -5.08 10.20 14.54
C PHE A 302 -6.47 10.62 14.03
N CYS A 303 -7.29 9.64 13.70
CA CYS A 303 -8.71 9.88 13.44
C CYS A 303 -9.38 10.46 14.69
N GLU A 304 -10.32 11.38 14.50
CA GLU A 304 -11.20 11.82 15.58
C GLU A 304 -12.44 10.91 15.66
N GLY A 305 -13.23 11.04 16.73
CA GLY A 305 -14.47 10.27 16.94
C GLY A 305 -14.27 8.81 17.37
N LEU A 306 -13.03 8.35 17.57
CA LEU A 306 -12.73 7.04 18.15
C LEU A 306 -12.84 7.10 19.69
N SER A 307 -13.76 6.34 20.29
CA SER A 307 -13.99 6.35 21.74
C SER A 307 -13.11 5.35 22.48
N ALA A 308 -13.05 4.10 22.00
CA ALA A 308 -12.28 3.06 22.63
C ALA A 308 -11.95 1.90 21.66
N VAL A 309 -10.83 1.23 21.94
CA VAL A 309 -10.43 -0.02 21.26
C VAL A 309 -10.08 -1.04 22.31
N TRP A 310 -10.63 -2.24 22.16
CA TRP A 310 -10.27 -3.42 22.93
C TRP A 310 -9.59 -4.44 22.03
N VAL A 311 -8.52 -5.05 22.51
CA VAL A 311 -7.84 -6.17 21.87
C VAL A 311 -7.83 -7.32 22.87
N ASN A 312 -8.46 -8.44 22.50
CA ASN A 312 -8.68 -9.57 23.41
C ASN A 312 -9.28 -9.15 24.78
N GLY A 313 -10.20 -8.17 24.77
CA GLY A 313 -10.86 -7.64 25.97
C GLY A 313 -10.05 -6.62 26.78
N VAL A 314 -8.79 -6.38 26.43
CA VAL A 314 -7.94 -5.36 27.05
C VAL A 314 -8.15 -4.03 26.34
N ALA A 315 -8.56 -2.98 27.07
CA ALA A 315 -8.67 -1.64 26.51
C ALA A 315 -7.28 -1.12 26.15
N THR A 316 -6.98 -0.97 24.86
CA THR A 316 -5.68 -0.49 24.36
C THR A 316 -5.72 0.99 23.99
N PHE A 317 -6.89 1.51 23.63
CA PHE A 317 -7.14 2.92 23.36
C PHE A 317 -8.41 3.37 24.08
N ARG A 318 -8.38 4.54 24.71
CA ARG A 318 -9.54 5.12 25.40
C ARG A 318 -9.38 6.63 25.56
N ASP A 319 -10.48 7.38 25.47
CA ASP A 319 -10.52 8.83 25.73
C ASP A 319 -9.49 9.62 24.88
N GLY A 320 -9.34 9.21 23.61
CA GLY A 320 -8.43 9.84 22.66
C GLY A 320 -6.96 9.48 22.83
N LYS A 321 -6.60 8.51 23.68
CA LYS A 321 -5.21 8.17 24.02
C LYS A 321 -4.94 6.68 24.00
N ASP A 322 -3.70 6.33 23.67
CA ASP A 322 -3.14 5.00 23.94
C ASP A 322 -3.05 4.79 25.46
N THR A 323 -3.48 3.63 25.94
CA THR A 323 -3.48 3.27 27.37
C THR A 323 -2.15 2.69 27.86
N GLY A 324 -1.26 2.32 26.94
CA GLY A 324 -0.04 1.54 27.19
C GLY A 324 -0.28 0.04 27.36
N ALA A 325 -1.55 -0.41 27.50
CA ALA A 325 -1.88 -1.82 27.69
C ALA A 325 -1.74 -2.60 26.37
N ARG A 326 -1.24 -3.83 26.45
CA ARG A 326 -1.00 -4.69 25.29
C ARG A 326 -1.86 -5.94 25.36
N GLY A 327 -2.97 -5.93 24.61
CA GLY A 327 -3.86 -7.09 24.48
C GLY A 327 -3.44 -8.09 23.39
N GLY A 328 -2.42 -7.77 22.59
CA GLY A 328 -2.04 -8.53 21.40
C GLY A 328 -1.59 -9.98 21.68
N ARG A 329 -1.83 -10.86 20.70
CA ARG A 329 -1.37 -12.26 20.71
C ARG A 329 -0.85 -12.62 19.32
N TYR A 330 0.10 -13.55 19.26
CA TYR A 330 0.37 -14.24 18.00
C TYR A 330 -0.88 -14.99 17.54
N LEU A 331 -1.21 -14.85 16.26
CA LEU A 331 -2.31 -15.58 15.63
C LEU A 331 -1.70 -16.87 15.08
N VAL A 332 -2.26 -18.00 15.50
CA VAL A 332 -1.92 -19.36 15.08
C VAL A 332 -3.07 -19.95 14.29
#